data_AF-A0A519W7I3-F1
#
_entry.id   AF-A0A519W7I3-F1
#
_cell.length_a   1.000
_cell.length_b   1.000
_cell.length_c   1.000
_cell.angle_alpha   90.00
_cell.angle_beta   90.00
_cell.angle_gamma   90.00
#
_symmetry.space_group_name_H-M   'P 1'
#
loop_
_entity.id
_entity.type
_entity.pdbx_description
1 polymer ?
#
loop_
_entity_poly.entity_id
_entity_poly.type
_entity_poly.pdbx_seq_one_letter_code
_entity_poly.pdbx_strand_id
1 'polypeptide(L)'
;MKGRDHVKYLLCLGVADKIVNESKNEWWGYSPSALFLLREKSSASEITGLIEIVESGKLNSFERFLVSTSAFTKNDLNDIAGTTSLREYDFAAAEKWLSKVPGSYYEAEPFTTYLAANPFADLILDTHQPTEADSVNYTRSSFSKKMIRLKREAGIAADTNTRAKTYYELAKGYYHMSYWGNSWLLARYSWSGSEYEYGDKTRNRDYFNVDTAKAYYLRAYNTSADNNFKAKALFMAAKCDQKLFGNLPDQYNDPSSSDYQKDLTAWLTKFDKRNNYFSTLGKNYRTTAFFKEAQRTCSYLDDFVKKMKK
;
A
#
# COMPACT_ATOMS: atom_id res chain seq x y z
N MET A 1 24.34 -10.81 11.87
CA MET A 1 24.60 -12.19 11.39
C MET A 1 24.36 -12.23 9.89
N LYS A 2 25.26 -12.77 9.06
CA LYS A 2 25.04 -12.90 7.61
C LYS A 2 25.01 -14.38 7.23
N GLY A 3 24.13 -14.77 6.31
CA GLY A 3 24.09 -16.13 5.74
C GLY A 3 23.41 -17.17 6.63
N ARG A 4 23.92 -18.41 6.60
CA ARG A 4 23.30 -19.62 7.18
C ARG A 4 23.02 -19.51 8.68
N ASP A 5 23.80 -18.73 9.42
CA ASP A 5 23.59 -18.54 10.86
C ASP A 5 22.35 -17.69 11.18
N HIS A 6 22.03 -16.71 10.33
CA HIS A 6 20.80 -15.92 10.46
C HIS A 6 19.55 -16.77 10.20
N VAL A 7 19.62 -17.66 9.21
CA VAL A 7 18.56 -18.62 8.91
C VAL A 7 18.32 -19.60 10.06
N LYS A 8 19.39 -20.15 10.64
CA LYS A 8 19.28 -21.01 11.83
C LYS A 8 18.65 -20.28 13.01
N TYR A 9 19.03 -19.03 13.23
CA TYR A 9 18.43 -18.19 14.25
C TYR A 9 16.91 -18.02 14.08
N LEU A 10 16.44 -17.70 12.87
CA LEU A 10 15.01 -17.58 12.58
C LEU A 10 14.24 -18.89 12.79
N LEU A 11 14.85 -20.02 12.42
CA LEU A 11 14.25 -21.34 12.66
C LEU A 11 14.23 -21.71 14.15
N CYS A 12 15.28 -21.40 14.92
CA CYS A 12 15.29 -21.58 16.37
C CYS A 12 14.19 -20.75 17.05
N LEU A 13 14.00 -19.50 16.63
CA LEU A 13 12.88 -18.69 17.10
C LEU A 13 11.53 -19.31 16.71
N GLY A 14 11.41 -19.87 15.51
CA GLY A 14 10.19 -20.56 15.09
C GLY A 14 9.87 -21.78 15.97
N VAL A 15 10.89 -22.53 16.41
CA VAL A 15 10.71 -23.62 17.39
C VAL A 15 10.27 -23.07 18.75
N ALA A 16 10.89 -21.98 19.21
CA ALA A 16 10.49 -21.33 20.45
C ALA A 16 9.05 -20.81 20.40
N ASP A 17 8.63 -20.19 19.29
CA ASP A 17 7.26 -19.74 19.04
C ASP A 17 6.27 -20.91 19.22
N LYS A 18 6.60 -22.10 18.69
CA LYS A 18 5.74 -23.28 18.80
C LYS A 18 5.58 -23.74 20.25
N ILE A 19 6.68 -23.80 21.01
CA ILE A 19 6.67 -24.21 22.42
C ILE A 19 5.82 -23.22 23.24
N VAL A 20 6.00 -21.92 23.02
CA VAL A 20 5.22 -20.88 23.71
C VAL A 20 3.73 -21.04 23.40
N ASN A 21 3.35 -21.19 22.12
CA ASN A 21 1.97 -21.38 21.69
C ASN A 21 1.30 -22.62 22.32
N GLU A 22 2.04 -23.72 22.45
CA GLU A 22 1.55 -24.97 23.03
C GLU A 22 1.42 -24.89 24.56
N SER A 23 2.28 -24.10 25.23
CA SER A 23 2.32 -24.01 26.69
C SER A 23 1.13 -23.29 27.33
N LYS A 24 0.33 -22.54 26.54
CA LYS A 24 -0.81 -21.70 26.99
C LYS A 24 -0.50 -20.71 28.14
N ASN A 25 0.77 -20.57 28.52
CA ASN A 25 1.22 -19.66 29.57
C ASN A 25 1.45 -18.26 29.01
N GLU A 26 1.37 -17.26 29.89
CA GLU A 26 1.31 -15.85 29.57
C GLU A 26 2.39 -15.38 28.57
N TRP A 27 1.92 -14.73 27.50
CA TRP A 27 2.71 -14.11 26.43
C TRP A 27 3.57 -12.92 26.88
N TRP A 28 3.56 -12.58 28.17
CA TRP A 28 4.23 -11.41 28.70
C TRP A 28 5.76 -11.55 28.59
N GLY A 29 6.34 -10.81 27.63
CA GLY A 29 7.79 -10.69 27.45
C GLY A 29 8.38 -11.50 26.29
N TYR A 30 7.63 -12.39 25.64
CA TYR A 30 8.09 -13.11 24.45
C TYR A 30 7.86 -12.27 23.19
N SER A 31 8.85 -11.44 22.84
CA SER A 31 8.85 -10.63 21.63
C SER A 31 10.29 -10.31 21.22
N PRO A 32 10.62 -10.33 19.92
CA PRO A 32 9.75 -10.59 18.77
C PRO A 32 9.64 -12.08 18.38
N SER A 33 8.50 -12.50 17.83
CA SER A 33 8.32 -13.84 17.23
C SER A 33 9.07 -13.99 15.91
N ALA A 34 9.29 -15.23 15.47
CA ALA A 34 9.94 -15.49 14.17
C ALA A 34 9.12 -14.92 13.00
N LEU A 35 7.80 -15.09 13.02
CA LEU A 35 6.92 -14.52 12.00
C LEU A 35 6.97 -13.00 11.97
N PHE A 36 7.05 -12.33 13.12
CA PHE A 36 7.20 -10.88 13.16
C PHE A 36 8.52 -10.44 12.51
N LEU A 37 9.64 -11.08 12.85
CA LEU A 37 10.94 -10.75 12.24
C LEU A 37 10.97 -11.03 10.74
N LEU A 38 10.36 -12.13 10.30
CA LEU A 38 10.23 -12.46 8.87
C LEU A 38 9.38 -11.41 8.14
N ARG A 39 8.24 -11.02 8.71
CA ARG A 39 7.29 -10.08 8.10
C ARG A 39 7.78 -8.65 8.11
N GLU A 40 8.40 -8.17 9.19
CA GLU A 40 8.65 -6.74 9.37
C GLU A 40 10.12 -6.34 9.32
N LYS A 41 11.05 -7.30 9.52
CA LYS A 41 12.48 -7.01 9.62
C LYS A 41 13.31 -7.60 8.48
N SER A 42 12.89 -8.71 7.88
CA SER A 42 13.66 -9.39 6.82
C SER A 42 13.48 -8.74 5.44
N SER A 43 14.51 -8.80 4.61
CA SER A 43 14.51 -8.42 3.19
C SER A 43 14.05 -9.59 2.29
N ALA A 44 13.66 -9.30 1.04
CA ALA A 44 13.28 -10.35 0.08
C ALA A 44 14.39 -11.39 -0.12
N SER A 45 15.66 -10.94 -0.08
CA SER A 45 16.83 -11.81 -0.22
C SER A 45 17.02 -12.77 0.96
N GLU A 46 16.80 -12.31 2.19
CA GLU A 46 16.93 -13.12 3.40
C GLU A 46 15.84 -14.20 3.45
N ILE A 47 14.60 -13.83 3.08
CA ILE A 47 13.48 -14.78 3.03
C ILE A 47 13.72 -15.82 1.93
N THR A 48 14.18 -15.40 0.76
CA THR A 48 14.49 -16.34 -0.34
C THR A 48 15.61 -17.31 0.06
N GLY A 49 16.66 -16.83 0.73
CA GLY A 49 17.73 -17.69 1.24
C GLY A 49 17.25 -18.69 2.30
N LEU A 50 16.30 -18.30 3.16
CA LEU A 50 15.65 -19.22 4.10
C LEU A 50 14.88 -20.32 3.36
N ILE A 51 14.08 -19.94 2.35
CA ILE A 51 13.33 -20.90 1.53
C ILE A 51 14.27 -21.89 0.84
N GLU A 52 15.35 -21.41 0.22
CA GLU A 52 16.32 -22.26 -0.46
C GLU A 52 16.95 -23.30 0.47
N ILE A 53 17.29 -22.91 1.71
CA ILE A 53 17.84 -23.83 2.70
C ILE A 53 16.79 -24.88 3.09
N VAL A 54 15.56 -24.44 3.43
CA VAL A 54 14.44 -25.31 3.79
C VAL A 54 14.12 -26.31 2.68
N GLU A 55 14.23 -25.89 1.42
CA GLU A 55 13.93 -26.71 0.24
C GLU A 55 15.13 -27.50 -0.31
N SER A 56 16.35 -27.24 0.16
CA SER A 56 17.59 -27.79 -0.42
C SER A 56 17.71 -29.33 -0.37
N GLY A 57 16.90 -29.99 0.48
CA GLY A 57 16.99 -31.44 0.73
C GLY A 57 18.29 -31.89 1.42
N LYS A 58 19.23 -30.97 1.68
CA LYS A 58 20.57 -31.23 2.26
C LYS A 58 20.66 -30.77 3.72
N LEU A 59 19.60 -30.97 4.48
CA LEU A 59 19.55 -30.62 5.90
C LEU A 59 20.26 -31.69 6.73
N ASN A 60 21.02 -31.32 7.76
CA ASN A 60 21.46 -32.27 8.79
C ASN A 60 20.31 -32.59 9.77
N SER A 61 20.51 -33.50 10.72
CA SER A 61 19.44 -33.92 11.64
C SER A 61 18.92 -32.79 12.52
N PHE A 62 19.78 -31.87 12.96
CA PHE A 62 19.37 -30.71 13.74
C PHE A 62 18.56 -29.72 12.88
N GLU A 63 19.00 -29.43 11.66
CA GLU A 63 18.28 -28.54 10.75
C GLU A 63 16.92 -29.10 10.33
N ARG A 64 16.82 -30.43 10.10
CA ARG A 64 15.53 -31.09 9.87
C ARG A 64 14.58 -30.90 11.05
N PHE A 65 15.07 -31.09 12.27
CA PHE A 65 14.30 -30.86 13.49
C PHE A 65 13.80 -29.42 13.57
N LEU A 66 14.66 -28.44 13.31
CA LEU A 66 14.27 -27.03 13.34
C LEU A 66 13.17 -26.72 12.31
N VAL A 67 13.33 -27.21 11.07
CA VAL A 67 12.34 -26.99 10.01
C VAL A 67 11.01 -27.67 10.31
N SER A 68 11.01 -28.91 10.80
CA SER A 68 9.77 -29.65 11.10
C SER A 68 9.04 -29.14 12.34
N THR A 69 9.75 -28.46 13.24
CA THR A 69 9.23 -28.01 14.53
C THR A 69 8.93 -26.51 14.55
N SER A 70 9.31 -25.76 13.51
CA SER A 70 9.02 -24.33 13.44
C SER A 70 7.51 -24.05 13.45
N ALA A 71 7.09 -22.97 14.11
CA ALA A 71 5.70 -22.50 14.14
C ALA A 71 5.23 -21.95 12.79
N PHE A 72 6.14 -21.53 11.91
CA PHE A 72 5.80 -21.07 10.57
C PHE A 72 5.92 -22.19 9.53
N THR A 73 5.05 -22.13 8.53
CA THR A 73 4.93 -23.12 7.48
C THR A 73 5.64 -22.68 6.19
N LYS A 74 5.74 -23.60 5.22
CA LYS A 74 6.17 -23.26 3.86
C LYS A 74 5.27 -22.21 3.19
N ASN A 75 3.97 -22.23 3.48
CA ASN A 75 3.02 -21.25 2.94
C ASN A 75 3.27 -19.86 3.54
N ASP A 76 3.61 -19.76 4.83
CA ASP A 76 4.02 -18.51 5.44
C ASP A 76 5.26 -17.94 4.75
N LEU A 77 6.27 -18.77 4.49
CA LEU A 77 7.49 -18.31 3.81
C LEU A 77 7.21 -17.82 2.39
N ASN A 78 6.39 -18.54 1.62
CA ASN A 78 5.99 -18.12 0.27
C ASN A 78 5.19 -16.81 0.30
N ASP A 79 4.22 -16.68 1.22
CA ASP A 79 3.42 -15.47 1.36
C ASP A 79 4.29 -14.27 1.79
N ILE A 80 5.23 -14.46 2.70
CA ILE A 80 6.16 -13.44 3.18
C ILE A 80 7.15 -13.01 2.09
N ALA A 81 7.68 -13.95 1.33
CA ALA A 81 8.55 -13.65 0.17
C ALA A 81 7.79 -12.84 -0.88
N GLY A 82 6.55 -13.26 -1.17
CA GLY A 82 5.65 -12.59 -2.09
C GLY A 82 5.28 -11.18 -1.67
N THR A 83 4.83 -11.02 -0.43
CA THR A 83 4.42 -9.73 0.15
C THR A 83 5.61 -8.77 0.28
N THR A 84 6.81 -9.27 0.60
CA THR A 84 8.02 -8.44 0.60
C THR A 84 8.37 -7.95 -0.80
N SER A 85 8.24 -8.82 -1.81
CA SER A 85 8.43 -8.43 -3.21
C SER A 85 7.39 -7.40 -3.68
N LEU A 86 6.15 -7.47 -3.17
CA LEU A 86 5.13 -6.44 -3.42
C LEU A 86 5.55 -5.07 -2.87
N ARG A 87 6.12 -5.01 -1.66
CA ARG A 87 6.63 -3.75 -1.06
C ARG A 87 7.77 -3.13 -1.87
N GLU A 88 8.55 -3.97 -2.53
CA GLU A 88 9.65 -3.57 -3.41
C GLU A 88 9.19 -3.32 -4.87
N TYR A 89 7.90 -3.47 -5.14
CA TYR A 89 7.28 -3.36 -6.47
C TYR A 89 7.84 -4.31 -7.55
N ASP A 90 8.50 -5.39 -7.11
CA ASP A 90 8.85 -6.53 -7.95
C ASP A 90 7.65 -7.48 -8.04
N PHE A 91 6.70 -7.10 -8.88
CA PHE A 91 5.48 -7.88 -9.10
C PHE A 91 5.75 -9.26 -9.72
N ALA A 92 6.87 -9.44 -10.42
CA ALA A 92 7.24 -10.73 -11.01
C ALA A 92 7.75 -11.70 -9.94
N ALA A 93 8.63 -11.23 -9.05
CA ALA A 93 9.05 -12.00 -7.88
C ALA A 93 7.88 -12.25 -6.93
N ALA A 94 7.00 -11.26 -6.73
CA ALA A 94 5.79 -11.43 -5.93
C ALA A 94 4.93 -12.57 -6.48
N GLU A 95 4.61 -12.55 -7.76
CA GLU A 95 3.79 -13.59 -8.39
C GLU A 95 4.45 -14.97 -8.30
N LYS A 96 5.77 -15.07 -8.51
CA LYS A 96 6.53 -16.33 -8.39
C LYS A 96 6.30 -17.03 -7.04
N TRP A 97 6.17 -16.26 -5.96
CA TRP A 97 6.00 -16.80 -4.61
C TRP A 97 4.53 -16.94 -4.23
N LEU A 98 3.71 -15.93 -4.50
CA LEU A 98 2.29 -15.90 -4.14
C LEU A 98 1.49 -16.96 -4.89
N SER A 99 1.90 -17.35 -6.10
CA SER A 99 1.25 -18.42 -6.86
C SER A 99 1.37 -19.80 -6.20
N LYS A 100 2.27 -19.95 -5.21
CA LYS A 100 2.50 -21.21 -4.47
C LYS A 100 1.65 -21.30 -3.20
N VAL A 101 0.99 -20.21 -2.81
CA VAL A 101 0.17 -20.16 -1.59
C VAL A 101 -1.26 -20.59 -1.92
N PRO A 102 -1.80 -21.63 -1.27
CA PRO A 102 -3.16 -22.09 -1.56
C PRO A 102 -4.19 -21.05 -1.10
N GLY A 103 -5.36 -21.01 -1.78
CA GLY A 103 -6.44 -20.07 -1.43
C GLY A 103 -6.90 -20.17 0.03
N SER A 104 -6.91 -21.40 0.59
CA SER A 104 -7.27 -21.65 1.98
C SER A 104 -6.37 -20.99 3.01
N TYR A 105 -5.17 -20.55 2.63
CA TYR A 105 -4.30 -19.75 3.49
C TYR A 105 -4.92 -18.39 3.86
N TYR A 106 -5.81 -17.86 3.02
CA TYR A 106 -6.43 -16.54 3.18
C TYR A 106 -7.86 -16.61 3.74
N GLU A 107 -8.30 -17.77 4.26
CA GLU A 107 -9.67 -17.99 4.79
C GLU A 107 -9.84 -17.60 6.27
N ALA A 108 -8.85 -16.91 6.85
CA ALA A 108 -8.88 -16.42 8.23
C ALA A 108 -8.58 -14.92 8.30
N GLU A 109 -8.97 -14.28 9.40
CA GLU A 109 -8.60 -12.89 9.70
C GLU A 109 -7.07 -12.73 9.80
N PRO A 110 -6.49 -11.59 9.37
CA PRO A 110 -7.16 -10.40 8.83
C PRO A 110 -7.52 -10.48 7.33
N PHE A 111 -7.24 -11.60 6.65
CA PHE A 111 -7.34 -11.68 5.19
C PHE A 111 -8.78 -11.58 4.68
N THR A 112 -9.72 -12.24 5.35
CA THR A 112 -11.15 -12.23 5.00
C THR A 112 -11.73 -10.82 5.00
N THR A 113 -11.35 -9.98 5.97
CA THR A 113 -11.82 -8.60 6.04
C THR A 113 -11.04 -7.67 5.11
N TYR A 114 -9.70 -7.69 5.13
CA TYR A 114 -8.90 -6.63 4.52
C TYR A 114 -8.26 -6.97 3.16
N LEU A 115 -8.40 -8.19 2.65
CA LEU A 115 -8.10 -8.51 1.23
C LEU A 115 -9.35 -8.48 0.33
N ALA A 116 -10.54 -8.24 0.90
CA ALA A 116 -11.78 -8.15 0.12
C ALA A 116 -11.89 -6.85 -0.70
N ALA A 117 -11.19 -5.80 -0.30
CA ALA A 117 -11.20 -4.52 -1.00
C ALA A 117 -10.64 -4.62 -2.42
N ASN A 118 -11.22 -3.84 -3.35
CA ASN A 118 -10.73 -3.73 -4.71
C ASN A 118 -9.60 -2.67 -4.81
N PRO A 119 -8.33 -3.07 -5.05
CA PRO A 119 -7.20 -2.16 -5.16
C PRO A 119 -7.19 -1.32 -6.45
N PHE A 120 -8.19 -1.51 -7.32
CA PHE A 120 -8.39 -0.72 -8.52
C PHE A 120 -9.73 0.02 -8.47
N ALA A 121 -10.34 0.15 -7.29
CA ALA A 121 -11.48 1.02 -7.09
C ALA A 121 -11.13 2.49 -7.34
N ASP A 122 -12.08 3.21 -7.93
CA ASP A 122 -11.92 4.64 -8.17
C ASP A 122 -12.56 5.43 -7.03
N LEU A 123 -11.76 5.70 -5.99
CA LEU A 123 -12.25 6.27 -4.75
C LEU A 123 -11.81 7.73 -4.60
N ILE A 124 -12.79 8.64 -4.53
CA ILE A 124 -12.54 10.05 -4.23
C ILE A 124 -12.08 10.21 -2.77
N LEU A 125 -12.70 9.48 -1.84
CA LEU A 125 -12.33 9.46 -0.41
C LEU A 125 -11.42 8.27 -0.10
N ASP A 126 -10.49 8.47 0.83
CA ASP A 126 -9.71 7.37 1.37
C ASP A 126 -10.54 6.66 2.43
N THR A 127 -10.70 5.33 2.28
CA THR A 127 -11.48 4.51 3.21
C THR A 127 -10.95 3.09 3.20
N HIS A 128 -11.03 2.42 4.35
CA HIS A 128 -10.82 0.97 4.47
C HIS A 128 -12.13 0.21 4.61
N GLN A 129 -13.26 0.92 4.62
CA GLN A 129 -14.58 0.31 4.65
C GLN A 129 -14.93 -0.28 3.28
N PRO A 130 -15.75 -1.34 3.25
CA PRO A 130 -16.28 -1.89 2.02
C PRO A 130 -16.98 -0.82 1.16
N THR A 131 -16.86 -0.95 -0.16
CA THR A 131 -17.44 -0.06 -1.16
C THR A 131 -18.15 -0.87 -2.24
N GLU A 132 -18.99 -0.23 -3.05
CA GLU A 132 -19.64 -0.88 -4.20
C GLU A 132 -18.64 -1.43 -5.24
N ALA A 133 -17.40 -0.91 -5.23
CA ALA A 133 -16.34 -1.38 -6.11
C ALA A 133 -15.77 -2.76 -5.70
N ASP A 134 -16.10 -3.26 -4.50
CA ASP A 134 -15.63 -4.54 -3.95
C ASP A 134 -16.44 -5.73 -4.46
N SER A 135 -17.18 -5.54 -5.56
CA SER A 135 -17.75 -6.62 -6.38
C SER A 135 -16.68 -7.40 -7.15
N VAL A 136 -15.44 -6.92 -7.19
CA VAL A 136 -14.29 -7.57 -7.83
C VAL A 136 -13.15 -7.75 -6.83
N ASN A 137 -12.87 -9.00 -6.49
CA ASN A 137 -11.86 -9.36 -5.51
C ASN A 137 -10.50 -9.65 -6.16
N TYR A 138 -9.42 -9.28 -5.46
CA TYR A 138 -8.06 -9.58 -5.87
C TYR A 138 -7.32 -10.33 -4.76
N THR A 139 -6.73 -11.47 -5.11
CA THR A 139 -5.69 -12.07 -4.27
C THR A 139 -4.39 -11.31 -4.50
N ARG A 140 -3.42 -11.44 -3.58
CA ARG A 140 -2.08 -10.88 -3.80
C ARG A 140 -1.45 -11.37 -5.11
N SER A 141 -1.71 -12.63 -5.50
CA SER A 141 -1.27 -13.19 -6.80
C SER A 141 -2.00 -12.52 -7.98
N SER A 142 -3.33 -12.45 -7.97
CA SER A 142 -4.06 -11.86 -9.11
C SER A 142 -3.79 -10.35 -9.25
N PHE A 143 -3.57 -9.65 -8.14
CA PHE A 143 -3.05 -8.28 -8.11
C PHE A 143 -1.68 -8.18 -8.79
N SER A 144 -0.73 -9.03 -8.41
CA SER A 144 0.62 -9.07 -9.00
C SER A 144 0.57 -9.28 -10.51
N LYS A 145 -0.22 -10.26 -10.98
CA LYS A 145 -0.45 -10.51 -12.41
C LYS A 145 -1.01 -9.28 -13.13
N LYS A 146 -2.00 -8.60 -12.54
CA LYS A 146 -2.58 -7.40 -13.13
C LYS A 146 -1.56 -6.27 -13.21
N MET A 147 -0.74 -6.05 -12.19
CA MET A 147 0.32 -5.04 -12.21
C MET A 147 1.39 -5.32 -13.27
N ILE A 148 1.81 -6.59 -13.43
CA ILE A 148 2.72 -7.00 -14.54
C ILE A 148 2.09 -6.68 -15.89
N ARG A 149 0.83 -7.07 -16.08
CA ARG A 149 0.09 -6.84 -17.33
C ARG A 149 0.00 -5.35 -17.64
N LEU A 150 -0.42 -4.53 -16.68
CA LEU A 150 -0.55 -3.08 -16.83
C LEU A 150 0.81 -2.42 -17.15
N LYS A 151 1.91 -2.84 -16.50
CA LYS A 151 3.27 -2.35 -16.80
C LYS A 151 3.65 -2.63 -18.25
N ARG A 152 3.36 -3.83 -18.75
CA ARG A 152 3.60 -4.22 -20.14
C ARG A 152 2.73 -3.40 -21.10
N GLU A 153 1.43 -3.35 -20.86
CA GLU A 153 0.45 -2.62 -21.67
C GLU A 153 0.83 -1.14 -21.80
N ALA A 154 1.24 -0.50 -20.71
CA ALA A 154 1.65 0.90 -20.71
C ALA A 154 2.88 1.16 -21.61
N GLY A 155 3.79 0.18 -21.71
CA GLY A 155 4.99 0.26 -22.54
C GLY A 155 4.73 0.05 -24.05
N ILE A 156 3.65 -0.64 -24.42
CA ILE A 156 3.36 -1.00 -25.82
C ILE A 156 2.14 -0.27 -26.42
N ALA A 157 1.29 0.35 -25.60
CA ALA A 157 0.07 1.00 -26.07
C ALA A 157 0.38 2.13 -27.05
N ALA A 158 -0.05 2.02 -28.31
CA ALA A 158 0.14 3.06 -29.32
C ALA A 158 -0.82 4.25 -29.14
N ASP A 159 -2.08 3.95 -28.79
CA ASP A 159 -3.11 4.95 -28.52
C ASP A 159 -2.87 5.68 -27.18
N THR A 160 -2.89 7.01 -27.21
CA THR A 160 -2.63 7.86 -26.05
C THR A 160 -3.72 7.75 -25.00
N ASN A 161 -4.98 7.58 -25.41
CA ASN A 161 -6.09 7.41 -24.45
C ASN A 161 -5.96 6.09 -23.67
N THR A 162 -5.66 5.00 -24.37
CA THR A 162 -5.39 3.69 -23.79
C THR A 162 -4.20 3.77 -22.84
N ARG A 163 -3.07 4.36 -23.29
CA ARG A 163 -1.88 4.53 -22.46
C ARG A 163 -2.15 5.36 -21.20
N ALA A 164 -2.93 6.44 -21.31
CA ALA A 164 -3.32 7.27 -20.17
C ALA A 164 -4.18 6.50 -19.16
N LYS A 165 -5.15 5.71 -19.63
CA LYS A 165 -5.98 4.83 -18.78
C LYS A 165 -5.13 3.76 -18.10
N THR A 166 -4.19 3.13 -18.81
CA THR A 166 -3.29 2.14 -18.22
C THR A 166 -2.39 2.76 -17.15
N TYR A 167 -1.87 3.97 -17.36
CA TYR A 167 -1.14 4.69 -16.31
C TYR A 167 -2.00 4.99 -15.09
N TYR A 168 -3.27 5.34 -15.27
CA TYR A 168 -4.19 5.57 -14.17
C TYR A 168 -4.49 4.29 -13.38
N GLU A 169 -4.67 3.15 -14.07
CA GLU A 169 -4.82 1.84 -13.42
C GLU A 169 -3.57 1.43 -12.62
N LEU A 170 -2.37 1.67 -13.17
CA LEU A 170 -1.12 1.47 -12.42
C LEU A 170 -1.10 2.33 -11.16
N ALA A 171 -1.43 3.62 -11.31
CA ALA A 171 -1.46 4.56 -10.19
C ALA A 171 -2.41 4.11 -9.08
N LYS A 172 -3.61 3.61 -9.43
CA LYS A 172 -4.55 3.04 -8.46
C LYS A 172 -3.96 1.86 -7.71
N GLY A 173 -3.34 0.91 -8.41
CA GLY A 173 -2.71 -0.24 -7.77
C GLY A 173 -1.61 0.17 -6.77
N TYR A 174 -0.76 1.13 -7.15
CA TYR A 174 0.26 1.68 -6.25
C TYR A 174 -0.32 2.45 -5.07
N TYR A 175 -1.37 3.25 -5.29
CA TYR A 175 -2.01 4.03 -4.22
C TYR A 175 -2.73 3.12 -3.23
N HIS A 176 -3.51 2.16 -3.71
CA HIS A 176 -4.37 1.36 -2.86
C HIS A 176 -3.62 0.31 -2.03
N MET A 177 -2.41 -0.08 -2.43
CA MET A 177 -1.53 -0.90 -1.60
C MET A 177 -0.70 -0.09 -0.56
N SER A 178 -0.86 1.24 -0.54
CA SER A 178 -0.18 2.14 0.39
C SER A 178 -0.88 2.23 1.75
N TYR A 179 -0.32 3.03 2.68
CA TYR A 179 -0.91 3.32 3.98
C TYR A 179 -2.29 4.00 3.87
N TRP A 180 -2.50 4.78 2.82
CA TRP A 180 -3.73 5.56 2.60
C TRP A 180 -4.78 4.82 1.78
N GLY A 181 -4.38 3.68 1.21
CA GLY A 181 -5.16 2.90 0.28
C GLY A 181 -6.09 1.90 0.96
N ASN A 182 -7.18 1.53 0.29
CA ASN A 182 -8.14 0.57 0.83
C ASN A 182 -7.61 -0.88 0.91
N SER A 183 -6.47 -1.17 0.30
CA SER A 183 -5.92 -2.52 0.11
C SER A 183 -4.51 -2.66 0.71
N TRP A 184 -4.26 -1.99 1.84
CA TRP A 184 -2.97 -1.99 2.55
C TRP A 184 -2.45 -3.41 2.85
N LEU A 185 -3.36 -4.38 3.06
CA LEU A 185 -3.01 -5.78 3.36
C LEU A 185 -2.36 -6.47 2.15
N LEU A 186 -2.40 -5.90 0.94
CA LEU A 186 -1.57 -6.38 -0.17
C LEU A 186 -0.07 -6.32 0.15
N ALA A 187 0.37 -5.27 0.85
CA ALA A 187 1.78 -5.01 1.14
C ALA A 187 2.14 -5.12 2.63
N ARG A 188 1.19 -5.42 3.52
CA ARG A 188 1.40 -5.46 4.98
C ARG A 188 0.69 -6.63 5.63
N TYR A 189 0.95 -6.82 6.93
CA TYR A 189 0.25 -7.79 7.79
C TYR A 189 -0.52 -7.13 8.94
N SER A 190 -0.31 -5.83 9.15
CA SER A 190 -1.02 -5.00 10.12
C SER A 190 -1.07 -3.58 9.60
N TRP A 191 -2.02 -2.80 10.11
CA TRP A 191 -2.14 -1.37 9.88
C TRP A 191 -2.56 -0.69 11.17
N SER A 192 -1.99 0.47 11.46
CA SER A 192 -2.37 1.29 12.62
C SER A 192 -2.30 2.76 12.28
N GLY A 193 -3.24 3.55 12.82
CA GLY A 193 -3.20 5.01 12.75
C GLY A 193 -1.89 5.61 13.30
N SER A 194 -1.27 4.94 14.27
CA SER A 194 0.01 5.35 14.87
C SER A 194 1.23 5.04 14.00
N GLU A 195 1.09 4.18 12.98
CA GLU A 195 2.21 3.78 12.12
C GLU A 195 2.76 4.97 11.32
N TYR A 196 1.90 5.91 10.92
CA TYR A 196 2.34 7.10 10.21
C TYR A 196 3.23 8.02 11.07
N GLU A 197 3.04 8.03 12.38
CA GLU A 197 3.82 8.84 13.31
C GLU A 197 5.12 8.15 13.69
N TYR A 198 5.05 6.87 14.08
CA TYR A 198 6.17 6.12 14.68
C TYR A 198 6.84 5.10 13.74
N GLY A 199 6.34 4.93 12.52
CA GLY A 199 6.85 3.96 11.56
C GLY A 199 8.20 4.36 10.93
N ASP A 200 8.95 3.37 10.46
CA ASP A 200 10.19 3.60 9.73
C ASP A 200 9.91 4.13 8.32
N LYS A 201 9.90 5.46 8.19
CA LYS A 201 9.67 6.17 6.93
C LYS A 201 10.79 6.00 5.91
N THR A 202 11.98 5.56 6.33
CA THR A 202 13.11 5.37 5.42
C THR A 202 12.94 4.07 4.62
N ARG A 203 12.65 2.97 5.31
CA ARG A 203 12.40 1.66 4.69
C ARG A 203 11.06 1.62 3.97
N ASN A 204 10.06 2.32 4.50
CA ASN A 204 8.68 2.27 4.01
C ASN A 204 8.28 3.57 3.30
N ARG A 205 9.25 4.22 2.64
CA ARG A 205 9.05 5.55 2.07
C ARG A 205 7.81 5.61 1.18
N ASP A 206 7.73 4.79 0.14
CA ASP A 206 6.62 4.91 -0.83
C ASP A 206 5.27 4.43 -0.29
N TYR A 207 5.30 3.57 0.74
CA TYR A 207 4.10 3.15 1.46
C TYR A 207 3.40 4.33 2.14
N PHE A 208 4.13 5.32 2.66
CA PHE A 208 3.56 6.54 3.22
C PHE A 208 3.50 7.69 2.23
N ASN A 209 4.50 7.80 1.36
CA ASN A 209 4.69 8.96 0.51
C ASN A 209 3.89 8.91 -0.80
N VAL A 210 3.52 7.71 -1.26
CA VAL A 210 2.78 7.49 -2.52
C VAL A 210 3.40 8.23 -3.72
N ASP A 211 4.72 8.37 -3.75
CA ASP A 211 5.48 9.06 -4.79
C ASP A 211 5.31 8.33 -6.13
N THR A 212 5.34 6.99 -6.15
CA THR A 212 5.12 6.21 -7.38
C THR A 212 3.71 6.37 -7.91
N ALA A 213 2.69 6.29 -7.05
CA ALA A 213 1.30 6.51 -7.45
C ALA A 213 1.11 7.91 -8.05
N LYS A 214 1.63 8.95 -7.39
CA LYS A 214 1.62 10.33 -7.89
C LYS A 214 2.25 10.44 -9.27
N ALA A 215 3.43 9.84 -9.47
CA ALA A 215 4.12 9.86 -10.75
C ALA A 215 3.28 9.24 -11.88
N TYR A 216 2.61 8.11 -11.61
CA TYR A 216 1.74 7.47 -12.60
C TYR A 216 0.43 8.25 -12.85
N TYR A 217 -0.18 8.86 -11.83
CA TYR A 217 -1.30 9.77 -12.04
C TYR A 217 -0.91 10.98 -12.90
N LEU A 218 0.26 11.56 -12.70
CA LEU A 218 0.76 12.66 -13.53
C LEU A 218 1.07 12.19 -14.97
N ARG A 219 1.57 10.97 -15.16
CA ARG A 219 1.71 10.39 -16.51
C ARG A 219 0.36 10.23 -17.19
N ALA A 220 -0.67 9.75 -16.49
CA ALA A 220 -2.03 9.67 -17.01
C ALA A 220 -2.57 11.06 -17.40
N TYR A 221 -2.39 12.06 -16.52
CA TYR A 221 -2.76 13.45 -16.77
C TYR A 221 -2.08 14.03 -18.02
N ASN A 222 -0.77 13.87 -18.15
CA ASN A 222 0.00 14.42 -19.26
C ASN A 222 -0.25 13.70 -20.59
N THR A 223 -0.65 12.42 -20.55
CA THR A 223 -0.87 11.61 -21.75
C THR A 223 -2.29 11.80 -22.32
N SER A 224 -3.28 12.05 -21.47
CA SER A 224 -4.67 12.18 -21.91
C SER A 224 -4.97 13.51 -22.59
N ALA A 225 -5.86 13.47 -23.60
CA ALA A 225 -6.50 14.64 -24.19
C ALA A 225 -7.90 14.92 -23.60
N ASP A 226 -8.49 13.96 -22.88
CA ASP A 226 -9.83 14.11 -22.30
C ASP A 226 -9.79 14.97 -21.02
N ASN A 227 -10.42 16.14 -21.05
CA ASN A 227 -10.38 17.09 -19.93
C ASN A 227 -10.99 16.54 -18.64
N ASN A 228 -12.03 15.71 -18.73
CA ASN A 228 -12.66 15.12 -17.55
C ASN A 228 -11.73 14.08 -16.89
N PHE A 229 -11.06 13.27 -17.69
CA PHE A 229 -10.06 12.32 -17.25
C PHE A 229 -8.79 13.01 -16.73
N LYS A 230 -8.37 14.11 -17.35
CA LYS A 230 -7.27 14.96 -16.84
C LYS A 230 -7.61 15.51 -15.46
N ALA A 231 -8.83 16.02 -15.26
CA ALA A 231 -9.30 16.47 -13.95
C ALA A 231 -9.19 15.36 -12.91
N LYS A 232 -9.63 14.15 -13.26
CA LYS A 232 -9.56 12.96 -12.41
C LYS A 232 -8.13 12.56 -12.05
N ALA A 233 -7.25 12.42 -13.03
CA ALA A 233 -5.85 12.08 -12.82
C ALA A 233 -5.11 13.13 -11.97
N LEU A 234 -5.33 14.41 -12.25
CA LEU A 234 -4.70 15.50 -11.50
C LEU A 234 -5.23 15.61 -10.07
N PHE A 235 -6.52 15.32 -9.83
CA PHE A 235 -7.07 15.25 -8.48
C PHE A 235 -6.40 14.15 -7.65
N MET A 236 -6.23 12.95 -8.22
CA MET A 236 -5.55 11.87 -7.52
C MET A 236 -4.06 12.18 -7.26
N ALA A 237 -3.38 12.86 -8.19
CA ALA A 237 -2.02 13.36 -7.95
C ALA A 237 -1.98 14.42 -6.84
N ALA A 238 -2.97 15.31 -6.76
CA ALA A 238 -3.12 16.31 -5.70
C ALA A 238 -3.36 15.65 -4.33
N LYS A 239 -4.18 14.60 -4.26
CA LYS A 239 -4.36 13.78 -3.05
C LYS A 239 -3.03 13.16 -2.59
N CYS A 240 -2.24 12.62 -3.51
CA CYS A 240 -0.92 12.07 -3.16
C CYS A 240 -0.02 13.15 -2.55
N ASP A 241 0.03 14.35 -3.12
CA ASP A 241 0.86 15.43 -2.57
C ASP A 241 0.35 15.96 -1.23
N GLN A 242 -0.97 15.94 -1.01
CA GLN A 242 -1.58 16.27 0.29
C GLN A 242 -1.01 15.40 1.40
N LYS A 243 -0.84 14.09 1.18
CA LYS A 243 -0.29 13.16 2.18
C LYS A 243 1.13 13.52 2.60
N LEU A 244 1.92 14.05 1.66
CA LEU A 244 3.29 14.49 1.91
C LEU A 244 3.39 15.83 2.63
N PHE A 245 2.36 16.66 2.56
CA PHE A 245 2.39 17.99 3.18
C PHE A 245 2.12 17.94 4.68
N GLY A 246 1.46 16.87 5.14
CA GLY A 246 1.18 16.63 6.55
C GLY A 246 -0.25 16.96 6.93
N ASN A 247 -0.55 16.79 8.20
CA ASN A 247 -1.88 17.02 8.73
C ASN A 247 -2.27 18.50 8.63
N LEU A 248 -3.57 18.74 8.59
CA LEU A 248 -4.10 20.05 8.92
C LEU A 248 -3.67 20.39 10.36
N PRO A 249 -3.38 21.67 10.68
CA PRO A 249 -2.95 22.06 12.02
C PRO A 249 -3.98 21.63 13.08
N ASP A 250 -3.57 21.25 14.29
CA ASP A 250 -4.46 20.69 15.33
C ASP A 250 -5.68 21.58 15.66
N GLN A 251 -5.61 22.89 15.41
CA GLN A 251 -6.74 23.82 15.47
C GLN A 251 -7.91 23.50 14.50
N TYR A 252 -7.77 22.49 13.64
CA TYR A 252 -8.84 21.91 12.83
C TYR A 252 -9.81 21.01 13.60
N ASN A 253 -9.45 20.59 14.82
CA ASN A 253 -10.34 19.80 15.67
C ASN A 253 -11.39 20.66 16.40
N ASP A 254 -11.30 22.00 16.29
CA ASP A 254 -12.30 22.93 16.82
C ASP A 254 -12.73 23.98 15.78
N PRO A 255 -13.77 23.69 14.97
CA PRO A 255 -14.35 24.63 14.01
C PRO A 255 -14.91 25.93 14.64
N SER A 256 -15.03 26.00 15.97
CA SER A 256 -15.55 27.17 16.69
C SER A 256 -14.47 28.22 16.99
N SER A 257 -13.19 27.90 16.77
CA SER A 257 -12.09 28.85 16.92
C SER A 257 -12.21 30.04 15.98
N SER A 258 -12.05 31.26 16.51
CA SER A 258 -12.04 32.51 15.74
C SER A 258 -10.94 32.56 14.67
N ASP A 259 -9.87 31.76 14.81
CA ASP A 259 -8.73 31.72 13.90
C ASP A 259 -8.82 30.62 12.82
N TYR A 260 -9.80 29.71 12.91
CA TYR A 260 -9.92 28.53 12.04
C TYR A 260 -9.81 28.87 10.54
N GLN A 261 -10.60 29.86 10.07
CA GLN A 261 -10.62 30.25 8.66
C GLN A 261 -9.31 30.88 8.18
N LYS A 262 -8.64 31.63 9.06
CA LYS A 262 -7.35 32.27 8.76
C LYS A 262 -6.25 31.22 8.62
N ASP A 263 -6.19 30.27 9.53
CA ASP A 263 -5.19 29.22 9.54
C ASP A 263 -5.39 28.22 8.41
N LEU A 264 -6.64 27.84 8.12
CA LEU A 264 -6.99 27.09 6.92
C LEU A 264 -6.49 27.78 5.66
N THR A 265 -6.81 29.07 5.50
CA THR A 265 -6.41 29.84 4.32
C THR A 265 -4.89 29.89 4.18
N ALA A 266 -4.17 30.08 5.29
CA ALA A 266 -2.70 30.08 5.32
C ALA A 266 -2.13 28.71 4.94
N TRP A 267 -2.68 27.63 5.48
CA TRP A 267 -2.25 26.27 5.20
C TRP A 267 -2.51 25.88 3.74
N LEU A 268 -3.71 26.16 3.18
CA LEU A 268 -4.03 25.89 1.77
C LEU A 268 -3.15 26.70 0.83
N THR A 269 -2.78 27.92 1.24
CA THR A 269 -1.85 28.77 0.48
C THR A 269 -0.44 28.18 0.47
N LYS A 270 0.05 27.68 1.61
CA LYS A 270 1.35 26.99 1.67
C LYS A 270 1.33 25.68 0.86
N PHE A 271 0.27 24.90 0.96
CA PHE A 271 0.09 23.68 0.17
C PHE A 271 0.14 23.99 -1.33
N ASP A 272 -0.64 24.96 -1.80
CA ASP A 272 -0.70 25.34 -3.23
C ASP A 272 0.62 25.89 -3.77
N LYS A 273 1.42 26.55 -2.92
CA LYS A 273 2.76 27.02 -3.28
C LYS A 273 3.75 25.87 -3.46
N ARG A 274 3.54 24.73 -2.79
CA ARG A 274 4.36 23.52 -2.97
C ARG A 274 4.04 22.83 -4.28
N ASN A 275 2.75 22.62 -4.55
CA ASN A 275 2.24 22.06 -5.80
C ASN A 275 0.95 22.81 -6.18
N ASN A 276 0.86 23.25 -7.42
CA ASN A 276 -0.29 24.02 -7.90
C ASN A 276 -1.42 23.13 -8.44
N TYR A 277 -1.51 21.85 -8.03
CA TYR A 277 -2.42 20.89 -8.64
C TYR A 277 -3.89 21.24 -8.39
N PHE A 278 -4.28 21.59 -7.15
CA PHE A 278 -5.65 22.02 -6.87
C PHE A 278 -6.00 23.37 -7.52
N SER A 279 -5.05 24.31 -7.59
CA SER A 279 -5.22 25.54 -8.37
C SER A 279 -5.42 25.26 -9.85
N THR A 280 -4.66 24.33 -10.42
CA THR A 280 -4.77 23.93 -11.82
C THR A 280 -6.11 23.22 -12.07
N LEU A 281 -6.58 22.40 -11.13
CA LEU A 281 -7.93 21.80 -11.16
C LEU A 281 -9.02 22.86 -11.21
N GLY A 282 -8.99 23.82 -10.29
CA GLY A 282 -10.00 24.88 -10.21
C GLY A 282 -9.99 25.84 -11.40
N LYS A 283 -8.81 26.13 -11.97
CA LYS A 283 -8.68 27.03 -13.12
C LYS A 283 -9.07 26.36 -14.44
N ASN A 284 -8.59 25.13 -14.66
CA ASN A 284 -8.63 24.52 -15.99
C ASN A 284 -9.74 23.47 -16.14
N TYR A 285 -10.26 22.93 -15.03
CA TYR A 285 -11.13 21.74 -15.07
C TYR A 285 -12.43 21.88 -14.31
N ARG A 286 -12.75 23.08 -13.80
CA ARG A 286 -13.96 23.33 -12.97
C ARG A 286 -15.29 23.01 -13.63
N THR A 287 -15.35 23.00 -14.96
CA THR A 287 -16.57 22.69 -15.72
C THR A 287 -16.79 21.19 -15.93
N THR A 288 -15.77 20.35 -15.71
CA THR A 288 -15.83 18.90 -15.93
C THR A 288 -16.79 18.22 -14.95
N ALA A 289 -17.35 17.08 -15.35
CA ALA A 289 -18.27 16.32 -14.51
C ALA A 289 -17.56 15.80 -13.25
N PHE A 290 -16.36 15.24 -13.44
CA PHE A 290 -15.53 14.74 -12.34
C PHE A 290 -15.23 15.83 -11.31
N PHE A 291 -14.82 17.03 -11.75
CA PHE A 291 -14.51 18.11 -10.80
C PHE A 291 -15.71 18.46 -9.92
N LYS A 292 -16.91 18.53 -10.51
CA LYS A 292 -18.15 18.85 -9.76
C LYS A 292 -18.49 17.77 -8.74
N GLU A 293 -18.28 16.49 -9.10
CA GLU A 293 -18.43 15.37 -8.19
C GLU A 293 -17.40 15.43 -7.06
N ALA A 294 -16.11 15.54 -7.41
CA ALA A 294 -15.02 15.63 -6.45
C ALA A 294 -15.19 16.80 -5.48
N GLN A 295 -15.65 17.97 -5.95
CA GLN A 295 -15.90 19.11 -5.08
C GLN A 295 -17.02 18.83 -4.07
N ARG A 296 -18.08 18.12 -4.46
CA ARG A 296 -19.19 17.77 -3.55
C ARG A 296 -18.78 16.71 -2.53
N THR A 297 -17.91 15.79 -2.92
CA THR A 297 -17.52 14.64 -2.11
C THR A 297 -16.32 14.93 -1.22
N CYS A 298 -15.36 15.74 -1.68
CA CYS A 298 -14.11 16.06 -0.98
C CYS A 298 -14.17 17.46 -0.36
N SER A 299 -14.41 17.55 0.95
CA SER A 299 -14.44 18.81 1.70
C SER A 299 -13.21 19.67 1.47
N TYR A 300 -12.04 19.03 1.40
CA TYR A 300 -10.77 19.71 1.15
C TYR A 300 -10.71 20.41 -0.21
N LEU A 301 -11.19 19.76 -1.27
CA LEU A 301 -11.27 20.40 -2.60
C LEU A 301 -12.27 21.56 -2.57
N ASP A 302 -13.39 21.41 -1.88
CA ASP A 302 -14.37 22.48 -1.73
C ASP A 302 -13.79 23.70 -0.99
N ASP A 303 -13.06 23.49 0.10
CA ASP A 303 -12.38 24.56 0.83
C ASP A 303 -11.33 25.27 -0.03
N PHE A 304 -10.58 24.52 -0.83
CA PHE A 304 -9.65 25.08 -1.80
C PHE A 304 -10.37 25.95 -2.86
N VAL A 305 -11.53 25.50 -3.35
CA VAL A 305 -12.36 26.25 -4.30
C VAL A 305 -12.94 27.52 -3.68
N LYS A 306 -13.37 27.49 -2.42
CA LYS A 306 -13.83 28.68 -1.69
C LYS A 306 -12.70 29.70 -1.53
N LYS A 307 -11.48 29.24 -1.23
CA LYS A 307 -10.28 30.11 -1.16
C LYS A 307 -10.05 30.87 -2.46
N MET A 308 -10.17 30.20 -3.63
CA MET A 308 -9.91 30.81 -4.93
C MET A 308 -10.94 31.87 -5.37
N LYS A 309 -12.12 31.92 -4.74
CA LYS A 309 -13.16 32.90 -5.06
C LYS A 309 -13.02 34.22 -4.30
N LYS A 310 -12.14 34.26 -3.30
CA LYS A 310 -11.79 35.46 -2.53
C LYS A 310 -10.56 36.12 -3.16
#